data_AF-A0A3D3GN43-F1
#
_entry.id   AF-A0A3D3GN43-F1
#
_cell.length_a   1.000
_cell.length_b   1.000
_cell.length_c   1.000
_cell.angle_alpha   90.00
_cell.angle_beta   90.00
_cell.angle_gamma   90.00
#
_symmetry.space_group_name_H-M   'P 1'
#
loop_
_entity.id
_entity.type
_entity.pdbx_description
1 polymer ?
#
loop_
_entity_poly.entity_id
_entity_poly.type
_entity_poly.pdbx_seq_one_letter_code
_entity_poly.pdbx_strand_id
1 'polypeptide(L)'
;MAKKQSGSSARGARIAKNAKHISDRDIDYSDIPPSTDEELKSARRVGRPKTGNAKQLIAIRIDPKLLANLRKLASKQDKPYQTLIHELLEKAAKKAA
;
A
#
# COMPACT_ATOMS: atom_id res chain seq x y z
N MET A 1 -2.85 15.94 26.60
CA MET A 1 -2.28 15.42 25.32
C MET A 1 -3.21 15.80 24.19
N ALA A 2 -2.74 16.61 23.24
CA ALA A 2 -3.58 17.11 22.13
C ALA A 2 -3.92 15.98 21.14
N LYS A 3 -5.22 15.80 20.85
CA LYS A 3 -5.74 14.78 19.93
C LYS A 3 -5.50 15.24 18.49
N LYS A 4 -4.83 14.42 17.67
CA LYS A 4 -4.64 14.64 16.22
C LYS A 4 -6.00 14.74 15.52
N GLN A 5 -6.24 15.85 14.82
CA GLN A 5 -7.38 15.97 13.90
C GLN A 5 -7.05 15.20 12.60
N SER A 6 -7.76 14.09 12.35
CA SER A 6 -7.73 13.40 11.07
C SER A 6 -8.74 14.05 10.11
N GLY A 7 -8.24 14.80 9.12
CA GLY A 7 -9.06 15.33 8.03
C GLY A 7 -9.50 14.22 7.10
N SER A 8 -10.77 13.82 7.15
CA SER A 8 -11.35 12.87 6.18
C SER A 8 -11.75 13.60 4.90
N SER A 9 -10.97 13.42 3.84
CA SER A 9 -11.26 13.87 2.47
C SER A 9 -12.17 12.86 1.74
N ALA A 10 -13.34 12.57 2.29
CA ALA A 10 -14.36 11.78 1.60
C ALA A 10 -15.68 12.55 1.65
N ARG A 11 -15.96 13.30 0.57
CA ARG A 11 -17.30 13.85 0.32
C ARG A 11 -18.21 12.71 -0.16
N GLY A 12 -18.69 11.93 0.79
CA GLY A 12 -19.85 11.08 0.66
C GLY A 12 -20.57 11.19 1.99
N ALA A 13 -21.80 11.72 1.99
CA ALA A 13 -22.59 11.85 3.20
C ALA A 13 -22.60 10.50 3.93
N ARG A 14 -22.20 10.48 5.21
CA ARG A 14 -22.30 9.27 6.03
C ARG A 14 -23.77 8.92 6.12
N ILE A 15 -24.19 7.84 5.44
CA ILE A 15 -25.44 7.16 5.74
C ILE A 15 -25.41 6.84 7.24
N ALA A 16 -26.47 7.23 7.95
CA ALA A 16 -26.53 7.26 9.40
C ALA A 16 -26.05 5.94 10.04
N LYS A 17 -25.22 6.06 11.08
CA LYS A 17 -24.49 4.96 11.73
C LYS A 17 -25.34 3.99 12.58
N ASN A 18 -26.63 3.82 12.28
CA ASN A 18 -27.52 2.91 13.00
C ASN A 18 -28.31 2.01 12.04
N ALA A 19 -27.62 1.43 11.05
CA ALA A 19 -28.18 0.26 10.39
C ALA A 19 -28.10 -0.91 11.39
N LYS A 20 -29.25 -1.44 11.81
CA LYS A 20 -29.31 -2.71 12.54
C LYS A 20 -28.61 -3.78 11.70
N HIS A 21 -27.94 -4.73 12.34
CA HIS A 21 -27.34 -5.86 11.64
C HIS A 21 -28.42 -6.57 10.80
N ILE A 22 -28.26 -6.57 9.48
CA ILE A 22 -29.06 -7.38 8.55
C ILE A 22 -28.37 -8.73 8.39
N SER A 23 -29.13 -9.83 8.38
CA SER A 23 -28.54 -11.13 8.11
C SER A 23 -28.31 -11.30 6.60
N ASP A 24 -27.39 -12.18 6.19
CA ASP A 24 -27.11 -12.42 4.76
C ASP A 24 -28.36 -12.85 3.98
N ARG A 25 -29.34 -13.46 4.65
CA ARG A 25 -30.64 -13.87 4.06
C ARG A 25 -31.56 -12.69 3.75
N ASP A 26 -31.36 -11.57 4.43
CA ASP A 26 -32.16 -10.34 4.29
C ASP A 26 -31.53 -9.37 3.28
N ILE A 27 -30.37 -9.71 2.72
CA ILE A 27 -29.74 -8.92 1.66
C ILE A 27 -30.43 -9.24 0.34
N ASP A 28 -31.02 -8.22 -0.28
CA ASP A 28 -31.53 -8.32 -1.64
C ASP A 28 -30.36 -8.29 -2.63
N TYR A 29 -30.23 -9.36 -3.41
CA TYR A 29 -29.22 -9.49 -4.47
C TYR A 29 -29.84 -9.40 -5.87
N SER A 30 -31.11 -9.00 -6.00
CA SER A 30 -31.81 -8.96 -7.27
C SER A 30 -31.18 -7.98 -8.27
N ASP A 31 -30.52 -6.93 -7.79
CA ASP A 31 -29.82 -5.92 -8.58
C ASP A 31 -28.31 -6.18 -8.73
N ILE A 32 -27.74 -7.07 -7.92
CA ILE A 32 -26.31 -7.38 -7.88
C ILE A 32 -26.11 -8.90 -8.06
N PRO A 33 -26.03 -9.40 -9.31
CA PRO A 33 -25.75 -10.80 -9.55
C PRO A 33 -24.35 -11.19 -9.04
N PRO A 34 -24.14 -12.45 -8.63
CA PRO A 34 -22.82 -12.93 -8.24
C PRO A 34 -21.87 -12.88 -9.44
N SER A 35 -20.61 -12.48 -9.20
CA SER A 35 -19.57 -12.53 -10.23
C SER A 35 -19.30 -13.98 -10.65
N THR A 36 -19.13 -14.20 -11.94
CA THR A 36 -18.77 -15.51 -12.50
C THR A 36 -17.29 -15.82 -12.28
N ASP A 37 -16.92 -17.10 -12.32
CA ASP A 37 -15.52 -17.52 -12.19
C ASP A 37 -14.62 -16.92 -13.30
N GLU A 38 -15.16 -16.73 -14.49
CA GLU A 38 -14.45 -16.12 -15.62
C GLU A 38 -14.19 -14.62 -15.40
N GLU A 39 -15.17 -13.90 -14.86
CA GLU A 39 -15.03 -12.50 -14.44
C GLU A 39 -14.02 -12.36 -13.29
N LEU A 40 -14.07 -13.25 -12.29
CA LEU A 40 -13.11 -13.25 -11.18
C LEU A 40 -11.68 -13.57 -11.64
N LYS A 41 -11.53 -14.45 -12.65
CA LYS A 41 -10.23 -14.81 -13.21
C LYS A 41 -9.61 -13.68 -14.04
N SER A 42 -10.44 -12.91 -14.74
CA SER A 42 -10.01 -11.75 -15.54
C SER A 42 -9.87 -10.47 -14.71
N ALA A 43 -10.41 -10.44 -13.49
CA ALA A 43 -10.30 -9.30 -12.59
C ALA A 43 -8.83 -8.94 -12.31
N ARG A 44 -8.48 -7.67 -12.60
CA ARG A 44 -7.17 -7.13 -12.26
C ARG A 44 -7.02 -7.07 -10.75
N ARG A 45 -6.16 -7.93 -10.19
CA ARG A 45 -5.79 -7.88 -8.77
C ARG A 45 -5.11 -6.54 -8.46
N VAL A 46 -5.84 -5.65 -7.82
CA VAL A 46 -5.31 -4.40 -7.27
C VAL A 46 -4.95 -4.61 -5.81
N GLY A 47 -3.67 -4.45 -5.45
CA GLY A 47 -3.19 -4.68 -4.08
C GLY A 47 -1.76 -5.21 -4.03
N ARG A 48 -1.32 -5.59 -2.82
CA ARG A 48 0.01 -6.16 -2.61
C ARG A 48 0.13 -7.48 -3.39
N PRO A 49 1.09 -7.62 -4.31
CA PRO A 49 1.37 -8.90 -4.96
C PRO A 49 1.66 -9.97 -3.90
N LYS A 50 1.16 -11.20 -4.08
CA LYS A 50 1.59 -12.37 -3.30
C LYS A 50 3.00 -12.79 -3.73
N THR A 51 3.98 -11.90 -3.67
CA THR A 51 5.39 -12.28 -3.80
C THR A 51 5.84 -12.81 -2.45
N GLY A 52 6.33 -14.05 -2.41
CA GLY A 52 6.78 -14.71 -1.16
C GLY A 52 7.90 -13.97 -0.42
N ASN A 53 8.55 -13.01 -1.09
CA ASN A 53 9.67 -12.21 -0.57
C ASN A 53 9.27 -10.73 -0.47
N ALA A 54 8.27 -10.42 0.35
CA ALA A 54 7.89 -9.03 0.60
C ALA A 54 9.01 -8.30 1.38
N LYS A 55 9.38 -7.11 0.94
CA LYS A 55 10.32 -6.26 1.69
C LYS A 55 9.71 -5.90 3.05
N GLN A 56 10.48 -6.07 4.11
CA GLN A 56 10.09 -5.65 5.46
C GLN A 56 10.27 -4.14 5.60
N LEU A 57 9.27 -3.46 6.19
CA LEU A 57 9.40 -2.05 6.55
C LEU A 57 10.28 -1.92 7.78
N ILE A 58 11.34 -1.14 7.66
CA ILE A 58 12.28 -0.84 8.75
C ILE A 58 12.39 0.68 8.93
N ALA A 59 12.72 1.10 10.15
CA ALA A 59 13.12 2.46 10.42
C ALA A 59 14.65 2.51 10.54
N ILE A 60 15.29 3.38 9.77
CA ILE A 60 16.74 3.63 9.83
C ILE A 60 17.00 5.12 9.95
N ARG A 61 18.02 5.50 10.72
CA ARG A 61 18.49 6.88 10.79
C ARG A 61 19.53 7.10 9.70
N ILE A 62 19.34 8.13 8.88
CA ILE A 62 20.26 8.54 7.82
C ILE A 62 20.50 10.04 7.98
N ASP A 63 21.74 10.47 7.82
CA ASP A 63 22.08 11.89 7.77
C ASP A 63 21.24 12.61 6.69
N PRO A 64 20.65 13.80 6.99
CA PRO A 64 19.76 14.48 6.06
C PRO A 64 20.45 14.91 4.75
N LYS A 65 21.75 15.27 4.78
CA LYS A 65 22.50 15.64 3.57
C LYS A 65 22.73 14.41 2.70
N LEU A 66 23.07 13.27 3.33
CA LEU A 66 23.20 12.00 2.63
C LEU A 66 21.87 11.58 1.98
N LEU A 67 20.75 11.68 2.69
CA LEU A 67 19.43 11.36 2.14
C LEU A 67 19.09 12.24 0.92
N ALA A 68 19.39 13.53 0.98
CA ALA A 68 19.19 14.44 -0.15
C ALA A 68 20.05 14.03 -1.37
N ASN A 69 21.30 13.64 -1.16
CA ASN A 69 22.18 13.17 -2.22
C ASN A 69 21.70 11.85 -2.84
N LEU A 70 21.24 10.91 -2.02
CA LEU A 70 20.67 9.64 -2.49
C LEU A 70 19.42 9.85 -3.34
N ARG A 71 18.55 10.80 -2.97
CA ARG A 71 17.37 11.17 -3.79
C ARG A 71 17.77 11.73 -5.15
N LYS A 72 18.78 12.61 -5.20
CA LYS A 72 19.31 13.16 -6.47
C LYS A 72 19.96 12.09 -7.34
N LEU A 73 20.68 11.13 -6.74
CA LEU A 73 21.26 10.02 -7.47
C LEU A 73 20.19 9.09 -8.06
N ALA A 74 19.15 8.79 -7.28
CA ALA A 74 18.03 7.98 -7.74
C ALA A 74 17.26 8.62 -8.89
N SER A 75 17.03 9.94 -8.83
CA SER A 75 16.39 10.67 -9.92
C SER A 75 17.21 10.68 -11.21
N LYS A 76 18.55 10.77 -11.11
CA LYS A 76 19.44 10.67 -12.28
C LYS A 76 19.41 9.29 -12.95
N GLN A 77 18.94 8.27 -12.24
CA GLN A 77 18.85 6.89 -12.73
C GLN A 77 17.41 6.47 -13.05
N ASP A 78 16.45 7.41 -13.02
CA ASP A 78 15.01 7.15 -13.20
C ASP A 78 14.47 6.03 -12.29
N LYS A 79 14.97 5.96 -11.05
CA LYS A 79 14.59 4.95 -10.06
C LYS A 79 14.05 5.58 -8.78
N PRO A 80 13.12 4.92 -8.06
CA PRO A 80 12.74 5.32 -6.71
C PRO A 80 13.94 5.23 -5.74
N TYR A 81 14.10 6.23 -4.87
CA TYR A 81 15.23 6.26 -3.94
C TYR A 81 15.25 5.07 -2.96
N GLN A 82 14.09 4.51 -2.61
CA GLN A 82 14.02 3.31 -1.76
C GLN A 82 14.60 2.08 -2.46
N THR A 83 14.43 1.98 -3.79
CA THR A 83 15.03 0.90 -4.59
C THR A 83 16.54 1.05 -4.62
N LEU A 84 17.05 2.26 -4.85
CA LEU A 84 18.49 2.54 -4.83
C LEU A 84 19.12 2.19 -3.47
N ILE A 85 18.49 2.60 -2.37
CA ILE A 85 18.96 2.27 -1.01
C ILE A 85 19.04 0.75 -0.83
N HIS A 86 18.00 0.02 -1.26
CA HIS A 86 17.99 -1.44 -1.17
C HIS A 86 19.12 -2.08 -1.98
N GLU A 87 19.31 -1.68 -3.24
CA GLU A 87 20.39 -2.19 -4.10
C GLU A 87 21.78 -1.93 -3.49
N LEU A 88 21.99 -0.75 -2.90
CA LEU A 88 23.25 -0.40 -2.21
C LEU A 88 23.50 -1.28 -0.98
N LEU A 89 22.48 -1.51 -0.16
CA LEU A 89 22.57 -2.36 1.03
C LEU A 89 22.81 -3.83 0.64
N GLU A 90 22.13 -4.32 -0.40
CA GLU A 90 22.32 -5.68 -0.91
C GLU A 90 23.75 -5.88 -1.43
N LYS A 91 24.28 -4.91 -2.20
CA LYS A 91 25.65 -4.96 -2.71
C LYS A 91 26.68 -4.94 -1.57
N ALA A 92 26.45 -4.14 -0.54
CA ALA A 92 27.32 -4.09 0.64
C ALA A 92 27.29 -5.43 1.41
N ALA A 93 26.10 -6.00 1.63
CA ALA A 93 25.95 -7.28 2.30
C ALA A 93 26.64 -8.42 1.54
N LYS A 94 26.51 -8.48 0.20
CA LYS A 94 27.20 -9.46 -0.64
C LYS A 94 28.72 -9.35 -0.63
N LYS A 95 29.27 -8.15 -0.41
CA LYS A 95 30.71 -7.94 -0.32
C LYS A 95 31.28 -8.36 1.05
N ALA A 96 30.44 -8.33 2.09
CA ALA A 96 30.83 -8.69 3.45
C ALA A 96 30.72 -10.20 3.75
N ALA A 97 29.96 -10.92 2.93
CA ALA A 97 29.88 -12.38 2.92
C ALA A 97 31.04 -12.99 2.12
#